data_AF-A0A9E0DU49-F1
#
_entry.id   AF-A0A9E0DU49-F1
#
_cell.length_a   1.000
_cell.length_b   1.000
_cell.length_c   1.000
_cell.angle_alpha   90.00
_cell.angle_beta   90.00
_cell.angle_gamma   90.00
#
_symmetry.space_group_name_H-M   'P 1'
#
loop_
_entity.id
_entity.type
_entity.pdbx_description
1 polymer ?
#
loop_
_entity_poly.entity_id
_entity_poly.type
_entity_poly.pdbx_seq_one_letter_code
_entity_poly.pdbx_strand_id
1 'polypeptide(L)'
;MAVPTVASGCANSAKSGVEALEAGDYKEAQAQFEKLTEEKDKKKSAEGYRGLAMTYYEQEEYSSALDAFKKAVDTGVVQTTQIYNLMGICAMKTEDYEAALEYIQAGLAMAETDMSGEEEKNSENGKDSAEMIQEMRYNEVVCYEKLADWENAKQKASEYLIEYPEDTAMEREAEFLETR
;
A
#
# COMPACT_ATOMS: atom_id res chain seq x y z
N MET A 1 11.40 -35.06 28.72
CA MET A 1 10.34 -34.66 27.78
C MET A 1 10.97 -33.72 26.78
N ALA A 2 11.07 -34.14 25.52
CA ALA A 2 11.54 -33.29 24.45
C ALA A 2 10.42 -32.32 24.06
N VAL A 3 10.69 -31.02 24.07
CA VAL A 3 9.80 -30.01 23.50
C VAL A 3 9.83 -30.25 21.98
N PRO A 4 8.70 -30.52 21.31
CA PRO A 4 8.71 -30.67 19.87
C PRO A 4 9.08 -29.32 19.27
N THR A 5 10.14 -29.31 18.47
CA THR A 5 10.62 -28.13 17.77
C THR A 5 9.58 -27.72 16.72
N VAL A 6 8.71 -26.77 17.07
CA VAL A 6 7.63 -26.21 16.20
C VAL A 6 8.20 -25.40 15.01
N ALA A 7 9.51 -25.28 14.90
CA ALA A 7 10.17 -24.39 13.94
C ALA A 7 10.00 -24.80 12.46
N SER A 8 9.70 -26.07 12.15
CA SER A 8 9.54 -26.56 10.77
C SER A 8 8.17 -26.27 10.14
N GLY A 9 7.14 -25.96 10.94
CA GLY A 9 5.81 -25.63 10.43
C GLY A 9 5.70 -24.21 9.86
N CYS A 10 6.33 -23.23 10.52
CA CYS A 10 6.13 -21.81 10.22
C CYS A 10 6.72 -21.37 8.87
N ALA A 11 7.94 -21.82 8.55
CA ALA A 11 8.57 -21.51 7.25
C ALA A 11 7.79 -22.13 6.09
N ASN A 12 7.11 -23.26 6.35
CA ASN A 12 6.27 -23.91 5.37
C ASN A 12 4.96 -23.15 5.15
N SER A 13 4.35 -22.60 6.21
CA SER A 13 3.11 -21.82 6.10
C SER A 13 3.28 -20.50 5.33
N ALA A 14 4.36 -19.75 5.53
CA ALA A 14 4.60 -18.53 4.74
C ALA A 14 4.75 -18.83 3.25
N LYS A 15 5.57 -19.83 2.91
CA LYS A 15 5.78 -20.25 1.53
C LYS A 15 4.48 -20.76 0.89
N SER A 16 3.76 -21.65 1.57
CA SER A 16 2.49 -22.20 1.06
C SER A 16 1.41 -21.13 0.93
N GLY A 17 1.37 -20.13 1.82
CA GLY A 17 0.44 -19.02 1.72
C GLY A 17 0.68 -18.17 0.48
N VAL A 18 1.96 -17.85 0.17
CA VAL A 18 2.32 -17.11 -1.05
C VAL A 18 2.01 -17.94 -2.31
N GLU A 19 2.39 -19.22 -2.35
CA GLU A 19 2.08 -20.10 -3.49
C GLU A 19 0.57 -20.23 -3.74
N ALA A 20 -0.23 -20.32 -2.66
CA ALA A 20 -1.69 -20.35 -2.76
C ALA A 20 -2.26 -19.01 -3.28
N LEU A 21 -1.72 -17.88 -2.81
CA LEU A 21 -2.13 -16.56 -3.28
C LEU A 21 -1.82 -16.37 -4.77
N GLU A 22 -0.62 -16.74 -5.21
CA GLU A 22 -0.22 -16.71 -6.63
C GLU A 22 -1.09 -17.63 -7.50
N ALA A 23 -1.58 -18.73 -6.94
CA ALA A 23 -2.51 -19.65 -7.61
C ALA A 23 -3.98 -19.17 -7.59
N GLY A 24 -4.29 -18.06 -6.91
CA GLY A 24 -5.67 -17.58 -6.70
C GLY A 24 -6.48 -18.47 -5.74
N ASP A 25 -5.85 -19.39 -5.02
CA ASP A 25 -6.49 -20.17 -3.96
C ASP A 25 -6.51 -19.33 -2.68
N TYR A 26 -7.36 -18.31 -2.69
CA TYR A 26 -7.46 -17.35 -1.60
C TYR A 26 -7.86 -18.00 -0.27
N LYS A 27 -8.61 -19.09 -0.31
CA LYS A 27 -9.01 -19.83 0.88
C LYS A 27 -7.82 -20.51 1.53
N GLU A 28 -6.99 -21.19 0.75
CA GLU A 28 -5.76 -21.79 1.28
C GLU A 28 -4.75 -20.72 1.71
N ALA A 29 -4.61 -19.64 0.94
CA ALA A 29 -3.75 -18.51 1.29
C ALA A 29 -4.13 -17.92 2.66
N GLN A 30 -5.41 -17.60 2.86
CA GLN A 30 -5.93 -17.13 4.15
C GLN A 30 -5.62 -18.12 5.28
N ALA A 31 -5.93 -19.41 5.08
CA ALA A 31 -5.70 -20.43 6.12
C ALA A 31 -4.21 -20.56 6.51
N GLN A 32 -3.29 -20.36 5.57
CA GLN A 32 -1.85 -20.39 5.86
C GLN A 32 -1.36 -19.11 6.53
N PHE A 33 -1.84 -17.95 6.10
CA PHE A 33 -1.47 -16.68 6.72
C PHE A 33 -2.09 -16.49 8.10
N GLU A 34 -3.31 -16.95 8.35
CA GLU A 34 -3.93 -16.98 9.68
C GLU A 34 -3.06 -17.75 10.70
N LYS A 35 -2.53 -18.92 10.32
CA LYS A 35 -1.60 -19.68 11.19
C LYS A 35 -0.38 -18.87 11.58
N LEU A 36 0.14 -18.03 10.67
CA LEU A 36 1.27 -17.17 10.98
C LEU A 36 0.89 -16.08 11.97
N THR A 37 -0.32 -15.53 11.91
CA THR A 37 -0.78 -14.50 12.87
C THR A 37 -0.77 -14.99 14.32
N GLU A 38 -0.93 -16.29 14.54
CA GLU A 38 -0.91 -16.94 15.86
C GLU A 38 0.51 -17.18 16.40
N GLU A 39 1.55 -16.93 15.60
CA GLU A 39 2.93 -17.11 16.02
C GLU A 39 3.32 -16.13 17.14
N LYS A 40 4.05 -16.64 18.13
CA LYS A 40 4.61 -15.79 19.21
C LYS A 40 5.71 -14.85 18.72
N ASP A 41 6.36 -15.23 17.61
CA ASP A 41 7.33 -14.36 16.94
C ASP A 41 6.57 -13.25 16.22
N LYS A 42 6.74 -12.01 16.71
CA LYS A 42 6.08 -10.84 16.15
C LYS A 42 6.38 -10.65 14.67
N LYS A 43 7.59 -10.97 14.18
CA LYS A 43 7.90 -10.81 12.76
C LYS A 43 7.07 -11.75 11.91
N LYS A 44 6.96 -13.02 12.32
CA LYS A 44 6.10 -14.00 11.64
C LYS A 44 4.63 -13.63 11.71
N SER A 45 4.16 -13.17 12.87
CA SER A 45 2.79 -12.71 13.04
C SER A 45 2.49 -11.51 12.12
N ALA A 46 3.41 -10.56 12.03
CA ALA A 46 3.33 -9.40 11.14
C ALA A 46 3.33 -9.81 9.66
N GLU A 47 4.16 -10.79 9.25
CA GLU A 47 4.13 -11.40 7.91
C GLU A 47 2.80 -12.09 7.60
N GLY A 48 2.21 -12.79 8.58
CA GLY A 48 0.86 -13.36 8.47
C GLY A 48 -0.20 -12.30 8.18
N TYR A 49 -0.21 -11.22 8.95
CA TYR A 49 -1.14 -10.11 8.70
C TYR A 49 -0.93 -9.45 7.34
N ARG A 50 0.32 -9.29 6.89
CA ARG A 50 0.62 -8.78 5.54
C ARG A 50 0.10 -9.71 4.45
N GLY A 51 0.29 -11.02 4.59
CA GLY A 51 -0.22 -12.01 3.65
C GLY A 51 -1.75 -12.01 3.58
N LEU A 52 -2.43 -11.89 4.73
CA LEU A 52 -3.88 -11.71 4.76
C LEU A 52 -4.32 -10.42 4.07
N ALA A 53 -3.63 -9.31 4.31
CA ALA A 53 -3.94 -8.03 3.69
C ALA A 53 -3.87 -8.10 2.16
N MET A 54 -2.81 -8.69 1.60
CA MET A 54 -2.69 -8.91 0.16
C MET A 54 -3.77 -9.84 -0.36
N THR A 55 -4.10 -10.91 0.39
CA THR A 55 -5.14 -11.86 -0.02
C THR A 55 -6.53 -11.21 -0.07
N TYR A 56 -6.85 -10.32 0.88
CA TYR A 56 -8.09 -9.54 0.84
C TYR A 56 -8.06 -8.49 -0.27
N TYR A 57 -6.91 -7.87 -0.52
CA TYR A 57 -6.74 -6.90 -1.60
C TYR A 57 -7.02 -7.51 -2.98
N GLU A 58 -6.46 -8.69 -3.28
CA GLU A 58 -6.71 -9.44 -4.53
C GLU A 58 -8.16 -9.92 -4.67
N GLN A 59 -8.90 -10.02 -3.56
CA GLN A 59 -10.35 -10.30 -3.55
C GLN A 59 -11.21 -9.05 -3.60
N GLU A 60 -10.61 -7.86 -3.74
CA GLU A 60 -11.29 -6.56 -3.68
C GLU A 60 -12.04 -6.31 -2.35
N GLU A 61 -11.68 -7.04 -1.29
CA GLU A 61 -12.20 -6.85 0.06
C GLU A 61 -11.42 -5.75 0.79
N TYR A 62 -11.49 -4.52 0.28
CA TYR A 62 -10.61 -3.42 0.67
C TYR A 62 -10.69 -3.04 2.16
N SER A 63 -11.87 -3.14 2.78
CA SER A 63 -12.00 -2.90 4.22
C SER A 63 -11.23 -3.95 5.04
N SER A 64 -11.35 -5.24 4.67
CA SER A 64 -10.62 -6.34 5.32
C SER A 64 -9.12 -6.22 5.09
N ALA A 65 -8.71 -5.82 3.86
CA ALA A 65 -7.32 -5.58 3.51
C ALA A 65 -6.71 -4.46 4.36
N LEU A 66 -7.40 -3.32 4.50
CA LEU A 66 -6.93 -2.20 5.30
C LEU A 66 -6.75 -2.58 6.78
N ASP A 67 -7.71 -3.31 7.36
CA ASP A 67 -7.61 -3.78 8.74
C ASP A 67 -6.43 -4.75 8.95
N ALA A 68 -6.19 -5.63 7.98
CA ALA A 68 -5.06 -6.55 8.02
C ALA A 68 -3.72 -5.80 7.85
N PHE A 69 -3.63 -4.79 6.98
CA PHE A 69 -2.43 -3.94 6.87
C PHE A 69 -2.16 -3.20 8.17
N LYS A 70 -3.18 -2.58 8.79
CA LYS A 70 -3.06 -1.92 10.10
C LYS A 70 -2.51 -2.87 11.16
N LYS A 71 -3.03 -4.09 11.26
CA LYS A 71 -2.51 -5.12 12.18
C LYS A 71 -1.06 -5.52 11.86
N ALA A 72 -0.69 -5.60 10.58
CA ALA A 72 0.69 -5.88 10.17
C ALA A 72 1.64 -4.78 10.67
N VAL A 73 1.27 -3.51 10.48
CA VAL A 73 2.00 -2.33 10.98
C VAL A 73 2.17 -2.40 12.50
N ASP A 74 1.07 -2.57 13.23
CA ASP A 74 1.05 -2.60 14.70
C ASP A 74 1.86 -3.77 15.28
N THR A 75 1.97 -4.87 14.53
CA THR A 75 2.71 -6.07 14.92
C THR A 75 4.21 -5.97 14.59
N GLY A 76 4.61 -4.95 13.83
CA GLY A 76 6.02 -4.60 13.58
C GLY A 76 6.50 -4.83 12.16
N VAL A 77 5.61 -4.93 11.16
CA VAL A 77 6.02 -4.79 9.75
C VAL A 77 6.66 -3.41 9.57
N VAL A 78 7.87 -3.41 8.99
CA VAL A 78 8.55 -2.18 8.58
C VAL A 78 7.67 -1.46 7.58
N GLN A 79 7.33 -0.21 7.89
CA GLN A 79 6.59 0.64 6.98
C GLN A 79 7.43 0.92 5.75
N THR A 80 6.81 0.78 4.58
CA THR A 80 7.42 1.08 3.28
C THR A 80 6.44 1.91 2.46
N THR A 81 6.95 2.67 1.49
CA THR A 81 6.12 3.41 0.52
C THR A 81 5.03 2.53 -0.09
N GLN A 82 5.36 1.28 -0.44
CA GLN A 82 4.40 0.32 -1.01
C GLN A 82 3.25 -0.04 -0.05
N ILE A 83 3.54 -0.21 1.25
CA ILE A 83 2.48 -0.53 2.24
C ILE A 83 1.56 0.68 2.39
N TYR A 84 2.11 1.88 2.49
CA TYR A 84 1.30 3.10 2.55
C TYR A 84 0.47 3.32 1.29
N ASN A 85 1.02 3.07 0.10
CA ASN A 85 0.26 3.13 -1.14
C ASN A 85 -0.95 2.18 -1.13
N LEU A 86 -0.74 0.91 -0.74
CA LEU A 86 -1.83 -0.08 -0.67
C LEU A 86 -2.89 0.30 0.37
N MET A 87 -2.48 0.82 1.53
CA MET A 87 -3.41 1.31 2.55
C MET A 87 -4.22 2.51 2.04
N GLY A 88 -3.57 3.45 1.34
CA GLY A 88 -4.22 4.58 0.67
C GLY A 88 -5.25 4.13 -0.36
N ILE A 89 -4.88 3.19 -1.24
CA ILE A 89 -5.81 2.62 -2.23
C ILE A 89 -6.99 1.93 -1.55
N CYS A 90 -6.75 1.12 -0.52
CA CYS A 90 -7.83 0.46 0.22
C CYS A 90 -8.79 1.50 0.81
N ALA A 91 -8.27 2.55 1.44
CA ALA A 91 -9.08 3.62 2.02
C ALA A 91 -9.88 4.38 0.96
N MET A 92 -9.29 4.71 -0.20
CA MET A 92 -10.01 5.32 -1.33
C MET A 92 -11.14 4.43 -1.85
N LYS A 93 -10.90 3.12 -1.95
CA LYS A 93 -11.91 2.15 -2.42
C LYS A 93 -13.05 1.95 -1.42
N THR A 94 -12.81 2.26 -0.15
CA THR A 94 -13.84 2.32 0.89
C THR A 94 -14.39 3.73 1.12
N GLU A 95 -14.04 4.69 0.26
CA GLU A 95 -14.45 6.11 0.32
C GLU A 95 -14.06 6.84 1.62
N ASP A 96 -13.06 6.33 2.36
CA ASP A 96 -12.44 7.00 3.50
C ASP A 96 -11.28 7.86 2.99
N TYR A 97 -11.64 8.99 2.36
CA TYR A 97 -10.68 9.85 1.67
C TYR A 97 -9.77 10.61 2.64
N GLU A 98 -10.23 10.88 3.87
CA GLU A 98 -9.38 11.42 4.94
C GLU A 98 -8.26 10.45 5.29
N ALA A 99 -8.57 9.18 5.59
CA ALA A 99 -7.54 8.19 5.89
C ALA A 99 -6.66 7.89 4.67
N ALA A 100 -7.23 7.86 3.46
CA ALA A 100 -6.47 7.69 2.24
C ALA A 100 -5.41 8.77 2.07
N LEU A 101 -5.78 10.03 2.29
CA LEU A 101 -4.88 11.17 2.20
C LEU A 101 -3.73 11.06 3.21
N GLU A 102 -4.01 10.68 4.45
CA GLU A 102 -2.98 10.45 5.48
C GLU A 102 -1.98 9.37 5.05
N TYR A 103 -2.45 8.23 4.53
CA TYR A 103 -1.57 7.16 4.07
C TYR A 103 -0.76 7.54 2.84
N ILE A 104 -1.37 8.20 1.86
CA ILE A 104 -0.69 8.66 0.64
C ILE A 104 0.43 9.63 1.00
N GLN A 105 0.16 10.62 1.86
CA GLN A 105 1.16 11.59 2.29
C GLN A 105 2.29 10.97 3.10
N ALA A 106 1.98 10.01 3.97
CA ALA A 106 3.00 9.26 4.72
C ALA A 106 3.93 8.48 3.78
N GLY A 107 3.38 7.84 2.74
CA GLY A 107 4.17 7.12 1.75
C GLY A 107 5.02 8.04 0.86
N LEU A 108 4.48 9.19 0.44
CA LEU A 108 5.22 10.19 -0.33
C LEU A 108 6.39 10.76 0.48
N ALA A 109 6.16 11.12 1.74
CA ALA A 109 7.21 11.61 2.63
C ALA A 109 8.32 10.56 2.85
N MET A 110 7.96 9.28 2.94
CA MET A 110 8.93 8.19 3.04
C MET A 110 9.75 8.03 1.75
N ALA A 111 9.09 8.07 0.59
CA ALA A 111 9.75 8.01 -0.71
C ALA A 111 10.78 9.14 -0.88
N GLU A 112 10.44 10.36 -0.44
CA GLU A 112 11.36 11.50 -0.48
C GLU A 112 12.62 11.29 0.39
N THR A 113 12.48 10.59 1.53
CA THR A 113 13.63 10.26 2.39
C THR A 113 14.50 9.14 1.84
N ASP A 114 13.89 8.14 1.20
CA ASP A 114 14.60 6.98 0.63
C ASP A 114 15.32 7.34 -0.68
N MET A 115 14.75 8.25 -1.48
CA MET A 115 15.27 8.69 -2.79
C MET A 115 16.48 9.63 -2.74
N SER A 116 17.24 9.63 -1.64
CA SER A 116 18.44 10.46 -1.49
C SER A 116 19.66 9.97 -2.32
N GLY A 117 19.52 8.90 -3.11
CA GLY A 117 20.54 8.38 -4.04
C GLY A 117 20.08 8.31 -5.50
N GLU A 118 20.78 9.01 -6.40
CA GLU A 118 20.48 9.05 -7.85
C GLU A 118 20.61 7.69 -8.56
N GLU A 119 21.28 6.71 -7.94
CA GLU A 119 21.54 5.39 -8.53
C GLU A 119 20.29 4.50 -8.59
N GLU A 120 19.30 4.71 -7.71
CA GLU A 120 18.12 3.84 -7.61
C GLU A 120 17.09 4.13 -8.71
N LYS A 121 16.95 5.40 -9.14
CA LYS A 121 15.99 5.83 -10.19
C LYS A 121 16.16 5.11 -11.54
N ASN A 122 17.36 4.64 -11.88
CA ASN A 122 17.66 4.01 -13.17
C ASN A 122 17.63 2.47 -13.13
N SER A 123 17.27 1.88 -11.99
CA SER A 123 17.04 0.43 -11.86
C SER A 123 15.61 0.07 -12.29
N GLU A 124 15.37 -1.19 -12.67
CA GLU A 124 14.02 -1.71 -12.95
C GLU A 124 13.10 -1.49 -11.74
N ASN A 125 13.60 -1.77 -10.53
CA ASN A 125 12.92 -1.45 -9.27
C ASN A 125 12.70 0.06 -9.05
N GLY A 126 13.57 0.91 -9.61
CA GLY A 126 13.45 2.37 -9.51
C GLY A 126 12.35 2.93 -10.40
N LYS A 127 12.12 2.30 -11.56
CA LYS A 127 11.04 2.65 -12.46
C LYS A 127 9.67 2.34 -11.84
N ASP A 128 9.51 1.14 -11.28
CA ASP A 128 8.26 0.75 -10.59
C ASP A 128 7.97 1.67 -9.41
N SER A 129 9.02 2.09 -8.68
CA SER A 129 8.91 3.08 -7.60
C SER A 129 8.49 4.47 -8.11
N ALA A 130 9.05 4.93 -9.24
CA ALA A 130 8.68 6.22 -9.82
C ALA A 130 7.23 6.27 -10.34
N GLU A 131 6.77 5.20 -11.00
CA GLU A 131 5.38 5.06 -11.43
C GLU A 131 4.43 5.03 -10.24
N MET A 132 4.78 4.30 -9.17
CA MET A 132 4.01 4.29 -7.92
C MET A 132 3.94 5.68 -7.28
N ILE A 133 5.05 6.41 -7.21
CA ILE A 133 5.07 7.77 -6.64
C ILE A 133 4.20 8.72 -7.48
N GLN A 134 4.25 8.61 -8.80
CA GLN A 134 3.38 9.37 -9.69
C GLN A 134 1.90 9.07 -9.39
N GLU A 135 1.51 7.79 -9.33
CA GLU A 135 0.14 7.38 -8.98
C GLU A 135 -0.28 7.90 -7.60
N MET A 136 0.61 7.85 -6.61
CA MET A 136 0.33 8.39 -5.28
C MET A 136 0.07 9.89 -5.30
N ARG A 137 0.86 10.68 -6.05
CA ARG A 137 0.63 12.12 -6.21
C ARG A 137 -0.69 12.41 -6.93
N TYR A 138 -1.03 11.63 -7.95
CA TYR A 138 -2.34 11.73 -8.61
C TYR A 138 -3.48 11.46 -7.62
N ASN A 139 -3.35 10.39 -6.84
CA ASN A 139 -4.35 10.01 -5.84
C ASN A 139 -4.48 11.04 -4.71
N GLU A 140 -3.41 11.77 -4.37
CA GLU A 140 -3.47 12.90 -3.43
C GLU A 140 -4.44 13.99 -3.93
N VAL A 141 -4.35 14.35 -5.22
CA VAL A 141 -5.28 15.30 -5.84
C VAL A 141 -6.72 14.79 -5.77
N VAL A 142 -6.94 13.53 -6.13
CA VAL A 142 -8.26 12.89 -6.09
C VAL A 142 -8.84 12.91 -4.68
N CYS A 143 -8.04 12.63 -3.64
CA CYS A 143 -8.51 12.66 -2.26
C CYS A 143 -8.96 14.07 -1.86
N TYR A 144 -8.17 15.11 -2.17
CA TYR A 144 -8.58 16.49 -1.90
C TYR A 144 -9.87 16.89 -2.66
N GLU A 145 -10.00 16.49 -3.92
CA GLU A 145 -11.22 16.72 -4.71
C GLU A 145 -12.45 16.06 -4.06
N LYS A 146 -12.32 14.80 -3.62
CA LYS A 146 -13.41 14.06 -2.96
C LYS A 146 -13.80 14.63 -1.61
N LEU A 147 -12.85 15.24 -0.91
CA LEU A 147 -13.09 15.98 0.33
C LEU A 147 -13.63 17.40 0.09
N ALA A 148 -13.80 17.80 -1.18
CA ALA A 148 -14.16 19.16 -1.59
C ALA A 148 -13.18 20.24 -1.08
N ASP A 149 -11.93 19.86 -0.85
CA ASP A 149 -10.83 20.77 -0.54
C ASP A 149 -10.19 21.26 -1.85
N TRP A 150 -10.89 22.16 -2.53
CA TRP A 150 -10.52 22.64 -3.85
C TRP A 150 -9.21 23.42 -3.85
N GLU A 151 -8.87 24.07 -2.74
CA GLU A 151 -7.62 24.85 -2.61
C GLU A 151 -6.42 23.90 -2.67
N ASN A 152 -6.42 22.86 -1.84
CA ASN A 152 -5.34 21.87 -1.87
C ASN A 152 -5.37 21.02 -3.15
N ALA A 153 -6.54 20.66 -3.68
CA ALA A 153 -6.63 19.94 -4.94
C ALA A 153 -5.95 20.70 -6.10
N LYS A 154 -6.22 22.01 -6.25
CA LYS A 154 -5.58 22.87 -7.27
C LYS A 154 -4.08 22.96 -7.06
N GLN A 155 -3.66 23.18 -5.82
CA GLN A 155 -2.24 23.28 -5.48
C GLN A 155 -1.51 21.98 -5.86
N LYS A 156 -2.05 20.82 -5.45
CA LYS A 156 -1.44 19.52 -5.73
C LYS A 156 -1.47 19.14 -7.19
N ALA A 157 -2.53 19.48 -7.93
CA ALA A 157 -2.55 19.29 -9.38
C ALA A 157 -1.46 20.12 -10.08
N SER A 158 -1.24 21.36 -9.63
CA SER A 158 -0.17 22.23 -10.16
C SER A 158 1.22 21.68 -9.83
N GLU A 159 1.44 21.21 -8.59
CA GLU A 159 2.69 20.56 -8.17
C GLU A 159 2.94 19.28 -9.00
N TYR A 160 1.92 18.46 -9.23
CA TYR A 160 2.00 17.27 -10.07
C TYR A 160 2.44 17.60 -11.49
N LEU A 161 1.82 18.59 -12.14
CA LEU A 161 2.12 18.94 -13.54
C LEU A 161 3.50 19.60 -13.72
N ILE A 162 4.13 20.08 -12.65
CA ILE A 162 5.55 20.50 -12.69
C ILE A 162 6.46 19.27 -12.88
N GLU A 163 6.14 18.15 -12.23
CA GLU A 163 6.92 16.90 -12.33
C GLU A 163 6.54 16.06 -13.56
N TYR A 164 5.26 16.07 -13.95
CA TYR A 164 4.70 15.26 -15.05
C TYR A 164 3.91 16.11 -16.06
N PRO A 165 4.57 17.05 -16.77
CA PRO A 165 3.91 18.02 -17.65
C PRO A 165 3.19 17.40 -18.86
N GLU A 166 3.50 16.15 -19.22
CA GLU A 166 2.87 15.42 -20.32
C GLU A 166 1.59 14.67 -19.94
N ASP A 167 1.21 14.66 -18.66
CA ASP A 167 -0.01 13.97 -18.21
C ASP A 167 -1.27 14.77 -18.57
N THR A 168 -1.80 14.47 -19.76
CA THR A 168 -3.03 15.11 -20.28
C THR A 168 -4.29 14.82 -19.45
N ALA A 169 -4.29 13.79 -18.60
CA ALA A 169 -5.42 13.51 -17.71
C ALA A 169 -5.43 14.52 -16.56
N MET A 170 -4.28 14.71 -15.90
CA MET A 170 -4.15 15.72 -14.85
C MET A 170 -4.28 17.15 -15.39
N GLU A 171 -3.81 17.44 -16.62
CA GLU A 171 -4.01 18.77 -17.24
C GLU A 171 -5.50 19.14 -17.33
N ARG A 172 -6.34 18.21 -17.81
CA ARG A 172 -7.79 18.41 -17.89
C ARG A 172 -8.43 18.52 -16.51
N GLU A 173 -7.96 17.75 -15.56
CA GLU A 173 -8.45 17.81 -14.18
C GLU A 173 -8.11 19.16 -13.54
N ALA A 174 -6.89 19.67 -13.74
CA ALA A 174 -6.48 21.00 -13.27
C ALA A 174 -7.35 22.11 -13.88
N GLU A 175 -7.63 22.06 -15.20
CA GLU A 175 -8.55 23.00 -15.86
C GLU A 175 -9.96 22.94 -15.26
N PHE A 176 -10.46 21.74 -14.92
CA PHE A 176 -11.74 21.57 -14.27
C PHE A 176 -11.75 22.15 -12.85
N LEU A 177 -10.71 21.87 -12.06
CA LEU A 177 -10.55 22.37 -10.70
C LEU A 177 -10.59 23.90 -10.66
N GLU A 178 -9.97 24.60 -11.62
CA GLU A 178 -10.02 26.08 -11.74
C GLU A 178 -11.45 26.65 -11.79
N THR A 179 -12.45 25.86 -12.18
CA THR A 179 -13.86 26.28 -12.23
C THR A 179 -14.61 26.11 -10.91
N ARG A 180 -14.01 25.48 -9.90
CA ARG A 180 -14.56 25.26 -8.55
C ARG A 180 -14.06 26.29 -7.55
#